data_AF-A0A914EC77-F1
#
_entry.id   AF-A0A914EC77-F1
#
_cell.length_a   1.000
_cell.length_b   1.000
_cell.length_c   1.000
_cell.angle_alpha   90.00
_cell.angle_beta   90.00
_cell.angle_gamma   90.00
#
_symmetry.space_group_name_H-M   'P 1'
#
loop_
_entity.id
_entity.type
_entity.pdbx_description
1 polymer ?
#
loop_
_entity_poly.entity_id
_entity_poly.type
_entity_poly.pdbx_seq_one_letter_code
_entity_poly.pdbx_strand_id
1 'polypeptide(L)'
;MGFHCSFSSNAAEVVGTELGSELLDSFDGVLKDTIEAMRVGVISISDSRSFDTGKEDVSGTLLLDLLNNSSKLGSVQISRYEIIPDEYDQIVNLLKAYISDSDVILTTGGTGFAPRDITPEATKSIIEKECPGIVTALMLKSLQATPFAALSRLAAGIVGKSLIVNLPGSPKAVRECFEVLEPILSHAVSLIKDEKETVQVTHSKLLGEKK
;
A
#
# COMPACT_ATOMS: atom_id res chain seq x y z
N MET A 1 -67.37 9.70 7.88
CA MET A 1 -66.75 9.08 6.69
C MET A 1 -65.64 10.02 6.23
N GLY A 2 -64.37 9.63 6.38
CA GLY A 2 -63.21 10.44 6.01
C GLY A 2 -62.02 10.29 6.97
N PHE A 3 -61.02 9.50 6.56
CA PHE A 3 -59.63 9.42 7.08
C PHE A 3 -58.89 10.77 6.84
N HIS A 4 -57.72 11.15 7.40
CA HIS A 4 -56.43 10.45 7.64
C HIS A 4 -55.54 11.38 8.55
N CYS A 5 -54.97 10.87 9.67
CA CYS A 5 -53.52 10.62 9.95
C CYS A 5 -52.60 11.87 10.06
N SER A 6 -52.36 12.46 11.24
CA SER A 6 -51.38 12.14 12.32
C SER A 6 -49.92 12.53 12.04
N PHE A 7 -49.50 13.62 12.67
CA PHE A 7 -48.11 13.97 13.00
C PHE A 7 -48.06 14.15 14.52
N SER A 8 -47.16 13.44 15.21
CA SER A 8 -46.64 13.95 16.49
C SER A 8 -45.26 13.35 16.78
N SER A 9 -44.27 14.24 16.68
CA SER A 9 -43.09 14.33 17.50
C SER A 9 -43.31 13.89 18.96
N ASN A 10 -42.48 12.98 19.47
CA ASN A 10 -41.66 13.08 20.69
C ASN A 10 -41.31 11.69 21.21
N ALA A 11 -40.03 11.45 21.47
CA ALA A 11 -39.54 10.72 22.64
C ALA A 11 -38.00 10.70 22.59
N ALA A 12 -37.38 11.84 22.91
CA ALA A 12 -36.11 11.81 23.60
C ALA A 12 -36.45 11.97 25.09
N GLU A 13 -36.53 10.86 25.82
CA GLU A 13 -36.36 10.91 27.28
C GLU A 13 -35.80 9.59 27.82
N VAL A 14 -34.46 9.59 27.93
CA VAL A 14 -33.65 9.15 29.06
C VAL A 14 -33.80 7.70 29.55
N VAL A 15 -32.95 6.83 29.01
CA VAL A 15 -32.15 5.87 29.80
C VAL A 15 -30.72 5.86 29.25
N GLY A 16 -29.77 6.42 30.01
CA GLY A 16 -28.34 6.11 29.95
C GLY A 16 -27.54 6.52 28.70
N THR A 17 -27.32 7.81 28.48
CA THR A 17 -26.46 8.33 27.39
C THR A 17 -24.96 8.10 27.61
N GLU A 18 -24.50 7.72 28.81
CA GLU A 18 -23.08 7.37 29.05
C GLU A 18 -22.76 5.92 28.67
N LEU A 19 -23.67 4.97 28.96
CA LEU A 19 -23.50 3.57 28.55
C LEU A 19 -23.55 3.40 27.02
N GLY A 20 -24.30 4.24 26.32
CA GLY A 20 -24.40 4.21 24.86
C GLY A 20 -23.16 4.76 24.15
N SER A 21 -22.52 5.82 24.69
CA SER A 21 -21.27 6.34 24.15
C SER A 21 -20.09 5.43 24.47
N GLU A 22 -20.02 4.84 25.68
CA GLU A 22 -19.02 3.84 26.01
C GLU A 22 -19.21 2.53 25.21
N LEU A 23 -20.44 2.13 24.91
CA LEU A 23 -20.68 1.00 24.01
C LEU A 23 -20.25 1.33 22.58
N LEU A 24 -20.53 2.54 22.07
CA LEU A 24 -20.10 2.96 20.73
C LEU A 24 -18.59 3.13 20.65
N ASP A 25 -17.94 3.69 21.68
CA ASP A 25 -16.48 3.83 21.76
C ASP A 25 -15.78 2.48 21.95
N SER A 26 -16.41 1.54 22.67
CA SER A 26 -15.92 0.16 22.78
C SER A 26 -16.20 -0.65 21.51
N PHE A 27 -17.29 -0.39 20.78
CA PHE A 27 -17.52 -0.97 19.45
C PHE A 27 -16.57 -0.39 18.41
N ASP A 28 -16.28 0.91 18.41
CA ASP A 28 -15.27 1.52 17.54
C ASP A 28 -13.84 1.08 17.91
N GLY A 29 -13.58 0.87 19.20
CA GLY A 29 -12.34 0.26 19.71
C GLY A 29 -12.18 -1.19 19.28
N VAL A 30 -13.23 -2.01 19.43
CA VAL A 30 -13.26 -3.42 19.02
C VAL A 30 -13.27 -3.56 17.49
N LEU A 31 -13.94 -2.66 16.75
CA LEU A 31 -13.91 -2.63 15.28
C LEU A 31 -12.54 -2.19 14.75
N LYS A 32 -11.84 -1.28 15.44
CA LYS A 32 -10.43 -0.97 15.16
C LYS A 32 -9.52 -2.18 15.34
N ASP A 33 -9.80 -3.01 16.35
CA ASP A 33 -9.06 -4.25 16.62
C ASP A 33 -9.40 -5.40 15.66
N THR A 34 -10.45 -5.24 14.83
CA THR A 34 -10.91 -6.29 13.88
C THR A 34 -10.43 -6.03 12.45
N ILE A 35 -9.82 -4.89 12.15
CA ILE A 35 -9.15 -4.67 10.85
C ILE A 35 -7.72 -5.20 10.97
N GLU A 36 -7.46 -6.40 10.43
CA GLU A 36 -6.10 -6.92 10.33
C GLU A 36 -5.18 -5.86 9.69
N ALA A 37 -4.11 -5.51 10.40
CA ALA A 37 -3.15 -4.54 9.90
C ALA A 37 -2.57 -5.00 8.55
N MET A 38 -2.50 -4.09 7.58
CA MET A 38 -1.91 -4.39 6.28
C MET A 38 -0.42 -4.68 6.48
N ARG A 39 0.02 -5.88 6.12
CA ARG A 39 1.42 -6.31 6.27
C ARG A 39 2.23 -5.83 5.07
N VAL A 40 3.26 -5.03 5.30
CA VAL A 40 4.09 -4.46 4.24
C VAL A 40 5.54 -4.88 4.41
N GLY A 41 6.07 -5.56 3.40
CA GLY A 41 7.49 -5.89 3.28
C GLY A 41 8.22 -4.83 2.47
N VAL A 42 9.40 -4.43 2.92
CA VAL A 42 10.27 -3.49 2.21
C VAL A 42 11.58 -4.15 1.83
N ILE A 43 12.01 -4.00 0.58
CA ILE A 43 13.29 -4.52 0.08
C ILE A 43 14.05 -3.39 -0.60
N SER A 44 15.24 -3.08 -0.10
CA SER A 44 16.16 -2.17 -0.76
C SER A 44 17.14 -2.96 -1.61
N ILE A 45 17.21 -2.64 -2.89
CA ILE A 45 18.04 -3.35 -3.86
C ILE A 45 19.12 -2.37 -4.32
N SER A 46 20.32 -2.55 -3.78
CA SER A 46 21.47 -1.72 -4.13
C SER A 46 22.78 -2.41 -3.76
N ASP A 47 23.65 -2.63 -4.74
CA ASP A 47 25.04 -3.03 -4.50
C ASP A 47 25.72 -2.08 -3.49
N SER A 48 25.62 -0.76 -3.73
CA SER A 48 26.33 0.24 -2.94
C SER A 48 25.84 0.41 -1.50
N ARG A 49 24.72 -0.23 -1.12
CA ARG A 49 24.16 -0.19 0.23
C ARG A 49 24.13 -1.56 0.91
N SER A 50 24.19 -2.64 0.13
CA SER A 50 24.22 -4.01 0.63
C SER A 50 25.64 -4.48 0.98
N PHE A 51 26.66 -3.97 0.29
CA PHE A 51 28.04 -4.11 0.77
C PHE A 51 28.25 -3.20 1.97
N ASP A 52 29.04 -3.62 2.96
CA ASP A 52 29.41 -2.88 4.17
C ASP A 52 30.25 -1.63 3.84
N THR A 53 29.66 -0.69 3.11
CA THR A 53 30.30 0.54 2.61
C THR A 53 30.09 1.72 3.57
N GLY A 54 29.44 1.50 4.71
CA GLY A 54 29.05 2.55 5.66
C GLY A 54 28.04 3.58 5.10
N LYS A 55 27.36 3.28 3.99
CA LYS A 55 26.37 4.18 3.38
C LYS A 55 24.96 3.79 3.83
N GLU A 56 24.32 4.67 4.57
CA GLU A 56 22.95 4.48 5.07
C GLU A 56 21.94 4.33 3.94
N ASP A 57 20.98 3.41 4.06
CA ASP A 57 19.86 3.28 3.13
C ASP A 57 18.77 4.33 3.38
N VAL A 58 19.01 5.53 2.87
CA VAL A 58 18.09 6.67 2.95
C VAL A 58 16.75 6.38 2.29
N SER A 59 16.71 5.64 1.18
CA SER A 59 15.48 5.38 0.42
C SER A 59 14.59 4.36 1.12
N GLY A 60 15.17 3.25 1.58
CA GLY A 60 14.45 2.26 2.38
C GLY A 60 13.94 2.85 3.69
N THR A 61 14.79 3.60 4.41
CA THR A 61 14.41 4.24 5.69
C THR A 61 13.28 5.26 5.49
N LEU A 62 13.36 6.09 4.45
CA LEU A 62 12.29 7.02 4.11
C LEU A 62 10.97 6.28 3.81
N LEU A 63 11.02 5.14 3.13
CA LEU A 63 9.81 4.39 2.84
C LEU A 63 9.17 3.80 4.11
N LEU A 64 9.98 3.32 5.05
CA LEU A 64 9.50 2.89 6.36
C LEU A 64 8.84 4.04 7.12
N ASP A 65 9.45 5.23 7.12
CA ASP A 65 8.87 6.42 7.75
C ASP A 65 7.54 6.81 7.10
N LEU A 66 7.46 6.77 5.77
CA LEU A 66 6.22 7.09 5.04
C LEU A 66 5.09 6.10 5.36
N LEU A 67 5.41 4.81 5.46
CA LEU A 67 4.44 3.77 5.82
C LEU A 67 3.94 3.94 7.26
N ASN A 68 4.84 4.16 8.21
CA ASN A 68 4.50 4.31 9.63
C ASN A 68 3.71 5.58 9.94
N ASN A 69 3.95 6.66 9.16
CA ASN A 69 3.33 7.97 9.40
C ASN A 69 2.14 8.24 8.47
N SER A 70 1.71 7.29 7.64
CA SER A 70 0.58 7.49 6.74
C SER A 70 -0.74 7.53 7.50
N SER A 71 -1.48 8.62 7.35
CA SER A 71 -2.84 8.74 7.90
C SER A 71 -3.91 8.10 7.02
N LYS A 72 -3.57 7.64 5.81
CA LYS A 72 -4.53 7.12 4.82
C LYS A 72 -4.57 5.59 4.76
N LEU A 73 -3.50 4.91 5.18
CA LEU A 73 -3.37 3.45 5.03
C LEU A 73 -4.08 2.64 6.12
N GLY A 74 -4.54 3.29 7.21
CA GLY A 74 -5.04 2.59 8.39
C GLY A 74 -3.91 1.94 9.17
N SER A 75 -4.18 0.80 9.81
CA SER A 75 -3.16 0.04 10.54
C SER A 75 -2.19 -0.63 9.56
N VAL A 76 -0.91 -0.29 9.63
CA VAL A 76 0.18 -0.88 8.83
C VAL A 76 1.14 -1.59 9.76
N GLN A 77 1.53 -2.82 9.41
CA GLN A 77 2.58 -3.57 10.08
C GLN A 77 3.73 -3.79 9.09
N ILE A 78 4.93 -3.33 9.43
CA ILE A 78 6.13 -3.70 8.65
C ILE A 78 6.43 -5.16 8.96
N SER A 79 6.26 -6.04 7.97
CA SER A 79 6.51 -7.47 8.12
C SER A 79 8.01 -7.74 8.17
N ARG A 80 8.76 -7.17 7.23
CA ARG A 80 10.20 -7.35 7.05
C ARG A 80 10.81 -6.15 6.33
N TYR A 81 12.08 -5.88 6.62
CA TYR A 81 12.90 -4.90 5.91
C TYR A 81 14.30 -5.47 5.71
N GLU A 82 14.75 -5.56 4.46
CA GLU A 82 16.05 -6.11 4.10
C GLU A 82 16.71 -5.30 2.99
N ILE A 83 18.04 -5.25 2.99
CA ILE A 83 18.88 -4.59 1.98
C ILE A 83 19.70 -5.70 1.31
N ILE A 84 19.61 -5.80 -0.02
CA ILE A 84 20.30 -6.82 -0.82
C ILE A 84 20.99 -6.22 -2.05
N PRO A 85 22.03 -6.87 -2.61
CA PRO A 85 22.66 -6.44 -3.84
C PRO A 85 21.76 -6.66 -5.07
N ASP A 86 22.17 -6.10 -6.21
CA ASP A 86 21.48 -6.22 -7.50
C ASP A 86 21.74 -7.60 -8.15
N GLU A 87 21.47 -8.67 -7.40
CA GLU A 87 21.67 -10.06 -7.82
C GLU A 87 20.32 -10.74 -8.07
N TYR A 88 20.10 -11.18 -9.31
CA TYR A 88 18.80 -11.66 -9.78
C TYR A 88 18.21 -12.76 -8.90
N ASP A 89 18.97 -13.81 -8.62
CA ASP A 89 18.49 -14.93 -7.80
C ASP A 89 18.21 -14.51 -6.36
N GLN A 90 18.97 -13.57 -5.81
CA GLN A 90 18.73 -13.06 -4.45
C GLN A 90 17.41 -12.29 -4.39
N ILE A 91 17.15 -11.42 -5.37
CA ILE A 91 15.90 -10.65 -5.45
C ILE A 91 14.71 -11.58 -5.62
N VAL A 92 14.78 -12.55 -6.55
CA VAL A 92 13.70 -13.52 -6.79
C VAL A 92 13.40 -14.34 -5.53
N ASN A 93 14.44 -14.86 -4.87
CA ASN A 93 14.27 -15.69 -3.67
C ASN A 93 13.70 -14.87 -2.50
N LEU A 94 14.17 -13.63 -2.32
CA LEU A 94 13.68 -12.77 -1.25
C LEU A 94 12.23 -12.34 -1.49
N LEU A 95 11.89 -11.94 -2.72
CA LEU A 95 10.51 -11.63 -3.09
C LEU A 95 9.59 -12.81 -2.79
N LYS A 96 9.98 -14.04 -3.18
CA LYS A 96 9.21 -15.26 -2.87
C LYS A 96 9.04 -15.49 -1.37
N ALA A 97 10.10 -15.29 -0.59
CA ALA A 97 10.06 -15.44 0.86
C ALA A 97 9.13 -14.43 1.54
N TYR A 98 8.90 -13.27 0.94
CA TYR A 98 8.03 -12.23 1.49
C TYR A 98 6.53 -12.46 1.22
N ILE A 99 6.17 -13.29 0.23
CA ILE A 99 4.78 -13.48 -0.22
C ILE A 99 3.89 -14.02 0.92
N SER A 100 4.35 -14.95 1.74
CA SER A 100 3.55 -15.49 2.84
C SER A 100 3.29 -14.47 3.94
N ASP A 101 4.25 -13.55 4.13
CA ASP A 101 4.33 -12.69 5.30
C ASP A 101 3.82 -11.27 5.02
N SER A 102 3.58 -10.93 3.74
CA SER A 102 3.30 -9.56 3.30
C SER A 102 2.11 -9.50 2.33
N ASP A 103 1.22 -8.55 2.56
CA ASP A 103 0.12 -8.22 1.65
C ASP A 103 0.59 -7.27 0.54
N VAL A 104 1.57 -6.41 0.86
CA VAL A 104 2.27 -5.54 -0.10
C VAL A 104 3.77 -5.72 0.07
N ILE A 105 4.50 -5.81 -1.04
CA ILE A 105 5.95 -5.82 -1.08
C ILE A 105 6.39 -4.62 -1.92
N LEU A 106 7.11 -3.69 -1.29
CA LEU A 106 7.66 -2.52 -1.96
C LEU A 106 9.16 -2.69 -2.10
N THR A 107 9.67 -2.59 -3.32
CA THR A 107 11.12 -2.56 -3.56
C THR A 107 11.58 -1.14 -3.88
N THR A 108 12.83 -0.80 -3.59
CA THR A 108 13.46 0.44 -4.07
C THR A 108 14.83 0.14 -4.68
N GLY A 109 15.08 0.66 -5.89
CA GLY A 109 16.37 0.46 -6.60
C GLY A 109 16.35 -0.64 -7.68
N GLY A 110 17.39 -0.66 -8.51
CA GLY A 110 17.59 -1.63 -9.59
C GLY A 110 16.62 -1.52 -10.77
N THR A 111 15.98 -0.35 -11.00
CA THR A 111 14.94 -0.16 -12.03
C THR A 111 15.35 0.68 -13.25
N GLY A 112 16.60 1.13 -13.33
CA GLY A 112 17.10 1.96 -14.43
C GLY A 112 17.52 1.15 -15.66
N PHE A 113 18.36 1.75 -16.52
CA PHE A 113 18.91 1.12 -17.73
C PHE A 113 20.33 0.58 -17.54
N ALA A 114 20.91 0.65 -16.34
CA ALA A 114 22.25 0.11 -16.10
C ALA A 114 22.22 -1.42 -16.26
N PRO A 115 23.33 -2.06 -16.67
CA PRO A 115 23.37 -3.52 -16.86
C PRO A 115 23.02 -4.34 -15.62
N ARG A 116 23.19 -3.76 -14.42
CA ARG A 116 22.86 -4.39 -13.14
C ARG A 116 21.45 -4.06 -12.65
N ASP A 117 20.75 -3.11 -13.27
CA ASP A 117 19.34 -2.86 -12.92
C ASP A 117 18.49 -4.04 -13.41
N ILE A 118 18.14 -4.98 -12.53
CA ILE A 118 17.39 -6.20 -12.90
C ILE A 118 16.16 -6.47 -12.00
N THR A 119 15.81 -5.53 -11.12
CA THR A 119 14.64 -5.63 -10.23
C THR A 119 13.32 -5.86 -10.99
N PRO A 120 13.04 -5.15 -12.11
CA PRO A 120 11.82 -5.40 -12.88
C PRO A 120 11.74 -6.80 -13.48
N GLU A 121 12.84 -7.32 -14.01
CA GLU A 121 12.94 -8.68 -14.55
C GLU A 121 12.72 -9.73 -13.47
N ALA A 122 13.33 -9.56 -12.30
CA ALA A 122 13.14 -10.44 -11.15
C ALA A 122 11.67 -10.44 -10.71
N THR A 123 11.06 -9.26 -10.62
CA THR A 123 9.63 -9.12 -10.26
C THR A 123 8.73 -9.79 -11.30
N LYS A 124 8.94 -9.50 -12.59
CA LYS A 124 8.15 -10.07 -13.69
C LYS A 124 8.23 -11.59 -13.78
N SER A 125 9.34 -12.19 -13.32
CA SER A 125 9.52 -13.64 -13.35
C SER A 125 8.63 -14.42 -12.37
N ILE A 126 8.06 -13.75 -11.36
CA ILE A 126 7.29 -14.40 -10.29
C ILE A 126 5.83 -13.95 -10.21
N ILE A 127 5.48 -12.80 -10.79
CA ILE A 127 4.10 -12.31 -10.76
C ILE A 127 3.20 -13.17 -11.65
N GLU A 128 1.98 -13.41 -11.17
CA GLU A 128 0.94 -14.16 -11.88
C GLU A 128 0.06 -13.22 -12.72
N LYS A 129 -0.07 -11.95 -12.27
CA LYS A 129 -0.89 -10.93 -12.91
C LYS A 129 -0.21 -9.58 -12.88
N GLU A 130 0.08 -9.00 -14.04
CA GLU A 130 0.66 -7.65 -14.12
C GLU A 130 -0.34 -6.57 -13.68
N CYS A 131 0.18 -5.48 -13.12
CA CYS A 131 -0.58 -4.29 -12.71
C CYS A 131 -0.10 -3.04 -13.46
N PRO A 132 -0.26 -2.99 -14.80
CA PRO A 132 0.26 -1.90 -15.64
C PRO A 132 -0.36 -0.53 -15.31
N GLY A 133 -1.58 -0.49 -14.75
CA GLY A 133 -2.22 0.74 -14.29
C GLY A 133 -1.43 1.43 -13.17
N ILE A 134 -0.88 0.66 -12.22
CA ILE A 134 -0.02 1.18 -11.16
C ILE A 134 1.26 1.75 -11.78
N VAL A 135 1.94 0.98 -12.63
CA VAL A 135 3.16 1.44 -13.32
C VAL A 135 2.91 2.73 -14.08
N THR A 136 1.80 2.82 -14.81
CA THR A 136 1.41 4.01 -15.58
C THR A 136 1.22 5.22 -14.66
N ALA A 137 0.51 5.07 -13.54
CA ALA A 137 0.27 6.15 -12.59
C ALA A 137 1.58 6.66 -11.96
N LEU A 138 2.49 5.75 -11.58
CA LEU A 138 3.80 6.11 -11.06
C LEU A 138 4.63 6.85 -12.11
N MET A 139 4.69 6.33 -13.34
CA MET A 139 5.44 6.96 -14.44
C MET A 139 4.89 8.35 -14.78
N LEU A 140 3.57 8.54 -14.81
CA LEU A 140 2.97 9.84 -15.06
C LEU A 140 3.36 10.87 -13.99
N LYS A 141 3.28 10.49 -12.71
CA LYS A 141 3.71 11.36 -11.59
C LYS A 141 5.21 11.67 -11.68
N SER A 142 6.06 10.67 -11.93
CA SER A 142 7.51 10.89 -12.01
C SER A 142 7.92 11.74 -13.21
N LEU A 143 7.25 11.61 -14.36
CA LEU A 143 7.52 12.43 -15.55
C LEU A 143 7.17 13.90 -15.37
N GLN A 144 6.19 14.23 -14.51
CA GLN A 144 5.90 15.60 -14.11
C GLN A 144 7.04 16.20 -13.28
N ALA A 145 7.74 15.38 -12.49
CA ALA A 145 8.85 15.82 -11.65
C ALA A 145 10.17 15.91 -12.41
N THR A 146 10.42 15.00 -13.36
CA THR A 146 11.65 14.99 -14.17
C THR A 146 11.50 14.20 -15.48
N PRO A 147 12.06 14.69 -16.61
CA PRO A 147 12.07 13.93 -17.85
C PRO A 147 12.88 12.63 -17.76
N PHE A 148 13.85 12.54 -16.83
CA PHE A 148 14.66 11.33 -16.64
C PHE A 148 13.86 10.15 -16.12
N ALA A 149 12.65 10.36 -15.59
CA ALA A 149 11.75 9.28 -15.20
C ALA A 149 11.43 8.33 -16.36
N ALA A 150 11.51 8.80 -17.61
CA ALA A 150 11.36 7.98 -18.81
C ALA A 150 12.37 6.80 -18.91
N LEU A 151 13.47 6.86 -18.15
CA LEU A 151 14.50 5.82 -18.11
C LEU A 151 14.25 4.75 -17.04
N SER A 152 13.09 4.79 -16.37
CA SER A 152 12.70 3.77 -15.40
C SER A 152 11.94 2.64 -16.07
N ARG A 153 12.21 1.40 -15.64
CA ARG A 153 11.56 0.18 -16.09
C ARG A 153 10.68 -0.43 -15.01
N LEU A 154 10.02 0.40 -14.18
CA LEU A 154 9.20 -0.05 -13.05
C LEU A 154 8.27 -1.22 -13.44
N ALA A 155 8.15 -2.20 -12.56
CA ALA A 155 7.16 -3.26 -12.66
C ALA A 155 6.27 -3.28 -11.41
N ALA A 156 5.04 -3.75 -11.60
CA ALA A 156 4.12 -4.03 -10.52
C ALA A 156 3.24 -5.22 -10.92
N GLY A 157 2.89 -6.06 -9.96
CA GLY A 157 2.05 -7.23 -10.21
C GLY A 157 1.63 -7.95 -8.95
N ILE A 158 0.71 -8.89 -9.11
CA ILE A 158 0.14 -9.71 -8.05
C ILE A 158 0.69 -11.12 -8.17
N VAL A 159 1.00 -11.73 -7.04
CA VAL A 159 1.34 -13.16 -6.89
C VAL A 159 0.64 -13.70 -5.65
N GLY A 160 -0.18 -14.74 -5.81
CA GLY A 160 -1.02 -15.24 -4.73
C GLY A 160 -1.93 -14.14 -4.16
N LYS A 161 -1.71 -13.78 -2.88
CA LYS A 161 -2.45 -12.72 -2.18
C LYS A 161 -1.62 -11.44 -1.93
N SER A 162 -0.49 -11.29 -2.61
CA SER A 162 0.44 -10.18 -2.39
C SER A 162 0.57 -9.29 -3.62
N LEU A 163 0.61 -7.98 -3.40
CA LEU A 163 0.95 -6.99 -4.41
C LEU A 163 2.44 -6.66 -4.33
N ILE A 164 3.17 -6.72 -5.44
CA ILE A 164 4.57 -6.28 -5.55
C ILE A 164 4.60 -4.99 -6.37
N VAL A 165 5.30 -3.95 -5.89
CA VAL A 165 5.53 -2.70 -6.63
C VAL A 165 6.99 -2.30 -6.53
N ASN A 166 7.64 -2.10 -7.68
CA ASN A 166 8.98 -1.54 -7.71
C ASN A 166 8.94 -0.02 -7.70
N LEU A 167 9.73 0.58 -6.82
CA LEU A 167 9.95 2.03 -6.73
C LEU A 167 11.36 2.38 -7.23
N PRO A 168 11.56 3.62 -7.70
CA PRO A 168 12.89 4.12 -8.04
C PRO A 168 13.84 4.12 -6.82
N GLY A 169 15.15 4.25 -7.08
CA GLY A 169 16.17 4.22 -6.02
C GLY A 169 16.43 5.55 -5.29
N SER A 170 15.98 6.69 -5.81
CA SER A 170 16.24 7.99 -5.17
C SER A 170 15.19 8.33 -4.10
N PRO A 171 15.56 8.91 -2.94
CA PRO A 171 14.59 9.21 -1.88
C PRO A 171 13.46 10.15 -2.34
N LYS A 172 13.78 11.14 -3.18
CA LYS A 172 12.78 12.05 -3.77
C LYS A 172 11.75 11.28 -4.59
N ALA A 173 12.20 10.41 -5.49
CA ALA A 173 11.31 9.65 -6.35
C ALA A 173 10.49 8.61 -5.57
N VAL A 174 11.06 8.00 -4.51
CA VAL A 174 10.32 7.12 -3.60
C VAL A 174 9.14 7.86 -2.96
N ARG A 175 9.36 9.07 -2.43
CA ARG A 175 8.30 9.90 -1.86
C ARG A 175 7.21 10.21 -2.88
N GLU A 176 7.59 10.68 -4.06
CA GLU A 176 6.65 11.03 -5.14
C GLU A 176 5.82 9.82 -5.60
N CYS A 177 6.44 8.64 -5.69
CA CYS A 177 5.75 7.40 -6.03
C CYS A 177 4.84 6.94 -4.89
N PHE A 178 5.28 7.05 -3.63
CA PHE A 178 4.47 6.69 -2.48
C PHE A 178 3.20 7.54 -2.40
N GLU A 179 3.24 8.83 -2.72
CA GLU A 179 2.04 9.69 -2.79
C GLU A 179 0.96 9.15 -3.75
N VAL A 180 1.36 8.43 -4.81
CA VAL A 180 0.45 7.78 -5.75
C VAL A 180 -0.12 6.48 -5.17
N LEU A 181 0.71 5.71 -4.46
CA LEU A 181 0.34 4.41 -3.90
C LEU A 181 -0.51 4.54 -2.63
N GLU A 182 -0.16 5.48 -1.75
CA GLU A 182 -0.76 5.68 -0.44
C GLU A 182 -2.30 5.65 -0.47
N PRO A 183 -3.02 6.35 -1.36
CA PRO A 183 -4.49 6.32 -1.36
C PRO A 183 -5.10 5.02 -1.93
N ILE A 184 -4.31 4.14 -2.56
CA ILE A 184 -4.83 2.95 -3.26
C ILE A 184 -4.44 1.62 -2.61
N LEU A 185 -3.38 1.55 -1.80
CA LEU A 185 -2.84 0.28 -1.28
C LEU A 185 -3.87 -0.50 -0.45
N SER A 186 -4.54 0.12 0.53
CA SER A 186 -5.50 -0.59 1.40
C SER A 186 -6.66 -1.19 0.60
N HIS A 187 -7.16 -0.46 -0.41
CA HIS A 187 -8.21 -0.97 -1.29
C HIS A 187 -7.70 -2.07 -2.21
N ALA A 188 -6.49 -1.94 -2.77
CA ALA A 188 -5.87 -2.97 -3.58
C ALA A 188 -5.72 -4.29 -2.82
N VAL A 189 -5.27 -4.24 -1.57
CA VAL A 189 -5.16 -5.43 -0.70
C VAL A 189 -6.54 -6.05 -0.45
N SER A 190 -7.55 -5.24 -0.13
CA SER A 190 -8.93 -5.71 0.09
C SER A 190 -9.46 -6.48 -1.14
N LEU A 191 -9.20 -5.96 -2.34
CA LEU A 191 -9.58 -6.61 -3.61
C LEU A 191 -8.84 -7.94 -3.82
N ILE A 192 -7.54 -7.98 -3.52
CA ILE A 192 -6.71 -9.19 -3.69
C ILE A 192 -7.11 -10.29 -2.69
N LYS A 193 -7.48 -9.92 -1.47
CA LYS A 193 -7.92 -10.86 -0.43
C LYS A 193 -9.38 -11.32 -0.57
N ASP A 194 -10.14 -10.76 -1.52
CA ASP A 194 -11.59 -10.99 -1.70
C ASP A 194 -12.42 -10.64 -0.45
N GLU A 195 -12.06 -9.55 0.23
CA GLU A 195 -12.80 -9.03 1.40
C GLU A 195 -14.03 -8.24 0.94
N LYS A 196 -15.09 -8.97 0.57
CA LYS A 196 -16.29 -8.44 -0.11
C LYS A 196 -16.99 -7.28 0.60
N GLU A 197 -16.99 -7.25 1.94
CA GLU A 197 -17.61 -6.18 2.72
C GLU A 197 -16.83 -4.86 2.63
N THR A 198 -15.49 -4.91 2.72
CA THR A 198 -14.61 -3.74 2.61
C THR A 198 -14.66 -3.12 1.21
N VAL A 199 -14.71 -3.96 0.16
CA VAL A 199 -14.74 -3.52 -1.24
C VAL A 199 -16.00 -2.72 -1.57
N GLN A 200 -17.17 -3.14 -1.08
CA GLN A 200 -18.44 -2.46 -1.33
C GLN A 200 -18.48 -1.07 -0.70
N VAL A 201 -17.95 -0.91 0.51
CA VAL A 201 -17.90 0.37 1.21
C VAL A 201 -17.01 1.38 0.49
N THR A 202 -15.84 0.97 -0.03
CA THR A 202 -14.95 1.87 -0.79
C THR A 202 -15.59 2.34 -2.10
N HIS A 203 -16.22 1.44 -2.84
CA HIS A 203 -16.91 1.81 -4.09
C HIS A 203 -18.07 2.79 -3.86
N SER A 204 -18.83 2.61 -2.77
CA SER A 204 -19.92 3.53 -2.42
C SER A 204 -19.42 4.92 -2.00
N LYS A 205 -18.30 5.02 -1.27
CA LYS A 205 -17.72 6.33 -0.87
C LYS A 205 -17.18 7.11 -2.07
N LEU A 206 -16.41 6.47 -2.95
CA LEU A 206 -15.82 7.14 -4.13
C LEU A 206 -16.86 7.57 -5.18
N LEU A 207 -17.98 6.85 -5.30
CA LEU A 207 -19.07 7.21 -6.20
C LEU A 207 -20.07 8.19 -5.57
N GLY A 208 -20.14 8.24 -4.24
CA GLY A 208 -21.05 9.12 -3.47
C GLY A 208 -20.56 10.55 -3.29
N GLU A 209 -19.25 10.81 -3.42
CA GLU A 209 -18.66 12.16 -3.34
C GLU A 209 -18.83 12.98 -4.64
N LYS A 210 -19.44 12.40 -5.68
CA LYS A 210 -19.93 13.15 -6.85
C LYS A 210 -21.35 13.66 -6.61
N LYS A 211 -21.52 14.65 -5.75
CA LYS A 211 -22.70 15.53 -5.76
C LYS A 211 -22.29 16.99 -5.59
#